data_AF-A0A7S2NBT7-F1
#
_entry.id   AF-A0A7S2NBT7-F1
#
_cell.length_a   1.000
_cell.length_b   1.000
_cell.length_c   1.000
_cell.angle_alpha   90.00
_cell.angle_beta   90.00
_cell.angle_gamma   90.00
#
_symmetry.space_group_name_H-M   'P 1'
#
loop_
_entity.id
_entity.type
_entity.pdbx_description
1 polymer ?
#
loop_
_entity_poly.entity_id
_entity_poly.type
_entity_poly.pdbx_seq_one_letter_code
_entity_poly.pdbx_strand_id
1 'polypeptide(L)'
;PQAAPAMSTPMSQDDYMTVVVTPKLTFQLCRRAEWKIVQDITQEELRRGFLSRFPPALWMSSEKFSFRAALPPTAAITEDTTSLVYKLVSDEVPDERVMLSILRELEKSYEGIIRRAVNETRSEALQEHFMQQEQVEEARREQDKMVKDLRKDCRSLRDQLQSVQKRLFLVEQEKDQLRQEQNHTKERIARLEREGAEKSREARDERQAIREQLAAMQKLLEAA
;
A
#
# COMPACT_ATOMS: atom_id res chain seq x y z
N PRO A 1 -17.24 -48.25 15.37
CA PRO A 1 -16.07 -48.73 14.60
C PRO A 1 -16.15 -48.24 13.15
N GLN A 2 -15.53 -47.07 12.90
CA GLN A 2 -15.31 -46.52 11.56
C GLN A 2 -14.28 -47.40 10.84
N ALA A 3 -14.69 -48.02 9.73
CA ALA A 3 -13.77 -48.59 8.76
C ALA A 3 -13.39 -47.48 7.78
N ALA A 4 -12.10 -47.20 7.69
CA ALA A 4 -11.50 -46.20 6.82
C ALA A 4 -11.89 -46.44 5.34
N PRO A 5 -12.11 -45.38 4.53
CA PRO A 5 -12.17 -45.54 3.10
C PRO A 5 -10.78 -45.96 2.60
N ALA A 6 -10.76 -47.05 1.82
CA ALA A 6 -9.57 -47.55 1.16
C ALA A 6 -8.91 -46.41 0.38
N MET A 7 -7.67 -46.10 0.76
CA MET A 7 -6.79 -45.25 -0.02
C MET A 7 -6.69 -45.85 -1.42
N SER A 8 -7.22 -45.13 -2.40
CA SER A 8 -6.95 -45.40 -3.81
C SER A 8 -5.45 -45.34 -4.00
N THR A 9 -4.88 -46.52 -4.27
CA THR A 9 -3.52 -46.76 -4.70
C THR A 9 -3.14 -45.72 -5.76
N PRO A 10 -1.95 -45.10 -5.70
CA PRO A 10 -1.50 -44.20 -6.76
C PRO A 10 -1.53 -44.97 -8.08
N MET A 11 -2.38 -44.53 -9.02
CA MET A 11 -2.46 -45.11 -10.35
C MET A 11 -1.05 -45.08 -10.96
N SER A 12 -0.50 -46.25 -11.20
CA SER A 12 0.82 -46.44 -11.81
C SER A 12 0.93 -45.61 -13.09
N GLN A 13 2.10 -45.04 -13.29
CA GLN A 13 2.49 -44.20 -14.42
C GLN A 13 2.55 -44.97 -15.76
N ASP A 14 2.02 -46.18 -15.81
CA ASP A 14 2.52 -47.25 -16.68
C ASP A 14 1.49 -47.86 -17.65
N ASP A 15 0.29 -47.27 -17.80
CA ASP A 15 -0.70 -47.84 -18.73
C ASP A 15 -1.26 -46.84 -19.74
N TYR A 16 -0.37 -46.01 -20.30
CA TYR A 16 -0.68 -45.15 -21.43
C TYR A 16 -0.05 -45.66 -22.72
N MET A 17 -0.80 -45.60 -23.81
CA MET A 17 -0.31 -45.87 -25.16
C MET A 17 -0.12 -44.56 -25.91
N THR A 18 1.01 -44.44 -26.61
CA THR A 18 1.26 -43.29 -27.48
C THR A 18 0.64 -43.51 -28.85
N VAL A 19 -0.33 -42.68 -29.20
CA VAL A 19 -0.91 -42.65 -30.53
C VAL A 19 -0.13 -41.66 -31.39
N VAL A 20 0.47 -42.15 -32.46
CA VAL A 20 1.24 -41.38 -33.44
C VAL A 20 0.38 -41.14 -34.67
N VAL A 21 0.07 -39.86 -34.92
CA VAL A 21 -0.69 -39.43 -36.10
C VAL A 21 0.23 -38.89 -37.18
N THR A 22 1.19 -38.07 -36.75
CA THR A 22 2.38 -37.73 -37.52
C THR A 22 3.57 -37.71 -36.56
N PRO A 23 4.83 -37.73 -37.04
CA PRO A 23 6.00 -37.69 -36.15
C PRO A 23 6.02 -36.50 -35.17
N LYS A 24 5.32 -35.41 -35.48
CA LYS A 24 5.21 -34.22 -34.62
C LYS A 24 3.87 -34.11 -33.89
N LEU A 25 2.89 -34.95 -34.23
CA LEU A 25 1.55 -34.95 -33.64
C LEU A 25 1.26 -36.32 -33.06
N THR A 26 1.48 -36.41 -31.76
CA THR A 26 1.21 -37.59 -30.95
C THR A 26 0.23 -37.24 -29.84
N PHE A 27 -0.49 -38.21 -29.29
CA PHE A 27 -1.27 -38.03 -28.08
C PHE A 27 -1.29 -39.33 -27.28
N GLN A 28 -1.73 -39.27 -26.03
CA GLN A 28 -1.75 -40.43 -25.15
C GLN A 28 -3.18 -40.89 -24.92
N LEU A 29 -3.37 -42.20 -24.94
CA LEU A 29 -4.60 -42.86 -24.51
C LEU A 29 -4.31 -43.73 -23.30
N CYS A 30 -5.19 -43.68 -22.30
CA CYS A 30 -5.14 -44.62 -21.20
C CYS A 30 -5.62 -45.98 -21.71
N ARG A 31 -4.83 -47.05 -21.49
CA ARG A 31 -5.20 -48.41 -21.88
C ARG A 31 -6.49 -48.82 -21.19
N ARG A 32 -7.27 -49.62 -21.89
CA ARG A 32 -8.48 -50.24 -21.35
C ARG A 32 -8.45 -51.74 -21.60
N ALA A 33 -8.90 -52.50 -20.61
CA ALA A 33 -8.94 -53.96 -20.66
C ALA A 33 -9.86 -54.51 -21.78
N GLU A 34 -10.78 -53.68 -22.29
CA GLU A 34 -11.67 -53.98 -23.40
C GLU A 34 -10.99 -53.87 -24.78
N TRP A 35 -9.82 -53.23 -24.88
CA TRP A 35 -9.09 -53.05 -26.14
C TRP A 35 -8.09 -54.18 -26.36
N LYS A 36 -8.50 -55.20 -27.13
CA LYS A 36 -7.68 -56.36 -27.49
C LYS A 36 -7.10 -56.25 -28.90
N ILE A 37 -7.77 -55.53 -29.79
CA ILE A 37 -7.33 -55.24 -31.14
C ILE A 37 -7.43 -53.75 -31.45
N VAL A 38 -6.69 -53.28 -32.45
CA VAL A 38 -6.63 -51.86 -32.84
C VAL A 38 -8.02 -51.27 -33.21
N GLN A 39 -8.96 -52.11 -33.65
CA GLN A 39 -10.34 -51.70 -33.94
C GLN A 39 -11.23 -51.50 -32.70
N ASP A 40 -10.84 -52.04 -31.54
CA ASP A 40 -11.63 -51.88 -30.31
C ASP A 40 -11.61 -50.43 -29.80
N ILE A 41 -10.61 -49.65 -30.22
CA ILE A 41 -10.50 -48.23 -29.90
C ILE A 41 -11.47 -47.43 -30.77
N THR A 42 -12.42 -46.76 -30.12
CA THR A 42 -13.45 -46.01 -30.83
C THR A 42 -12.91 -44.71 -31.44
N GLN A 43 -13.55 -44.24 -32.51
CA GLN A 43 -13.22 -42.95 -33.11
C GLN A 43 -13.43 -41.78 -32.14
N GLU A 44 -14.42 -41.89 -31.25
CA GLU A 44 -14.69 -40.85 -30.24
C GLU A 44 -13.54 -40.74 -29.24
N GLU A 45 -12.95 -41.86 -28.83
CA GLU A 45 -11.79 -41.87 -27.92
C GLU A 45 -10.54 -41.33 -28.57
N LEU A 46 -10.30 -41.69 -29.83
CA LEU A 46 -9.19 -41.14 -30.62
C LEU A 46 -9.35 -39.63 -30.81
N ARG A 47 -10.57 -39.15 -31.13
CA ARG A 47 -10.86 -37.71 -31.24
C ARG A 47 -10.68 -37.01 -29.91
N ARG A 48 -11.24 -37.54 -28.82
CA ARG A 48 -11.14 -36.94 -27.48
C ARG A 48 -9.69 -36.85 -27.02
N GLY A 49 -8.93 -37.92 -27.19
CA GLY A 49 -7.49 -37.96 -26.88
C GLY A 49 -6.70 -36.97 -27.72
N PHE A 50 -6.94 -36.92 -29.03
CA PHE A 50 -6.27 -35.98 -29.93
C PHE A 50 -6.59 -34.52 -29.60
N LEU A 51 -7.86 -34.20 -29.37
CA LEU A 51 -8.36 -32.85 -29.13
C LEU A 51 -8.05 -32.31 -27.73
N SER A 52 -7.74 -33.19 -26.78
CA SER A 52 -7.28 -32.77 -25.45
C SER A 52 -6.00 -31.92 -25.48
N ARG A 53 -5.20 -32.07 -26.54
CA ARG A 53 -3.96 -31.30 -26.73
C ARG A 53 -4.19 -29.93 -27.35
N PHE A 54 -5.42 -29.61 -27.76
CA PHE A 54 -5.72 -28.43 -28.55
C PHE A 54 -6.79 -27.56 -27.87
N PRO A 55 -6.83 -26.25 -28.20
CA PRO A 55 -7.86 -25.37 -27.68
C PRO A 55 -9.28 -25.88 -27.99
N PRO A 56 -10.27 -25.65 -27.10
CA PRO A 56 -11.65 -26.12 -27.28
C PRO A 56 -12.32 -25.67 -28.59
N ALA A 57 -11.83 -24.58 -29.20
CA ALA A 57 -12.31 -24.10 -30.50
C ALA A 57 -12.18 -25.14 -31.63
N LEU A 58 -11.24 -26.07 -31.55
CA LEU A 58 -11.06 -27.14 -32.53
C LEU A 58 -11.98 -28.34 -32.31
N TRP A 59 -12.67 -28.41 -31.17
CA TRP A 59 -13.60 -29.50 -30.88
C TRP A 59 -14.81 -29.46 -31.83
N MET A 60 -15.15 -28.27 -32.34
CA MET A 60 -16.22 -28.02 -33.31
C MET A 60 -15.94 -28.64 -34.70
N SER A 61 -14.67 -28.88 -35.04
CA SER A 61 -14.26 -29.49 -36.32
C SER A 61 -13.97 -30.99 -36.20
N SER A 62 -14.20 -31.58 -35.02
CA SER A 62 -13.84 -32.97 -34.71
C SER A 62 -14.55 -34.02 -35.54
N GLU A 63 -15.76 -33.71 -36.02
CA GLU A 63 -16.58 -34.61 -36.83
C GLU A 63 -16.08 -34.74 -38.27
N LYS A 64 -15.28 -33.78 -38.74
CA LYS A 64 -14.81 -33.70 -40.13
C LYS A 64 -13.68 -34.67 -40.46
N PHE A 65 -13.10 -35.31 -39.44
CA PHE A 65 -11.98 -36.24 -39.61
C PHE A 65 -12.15 -37.52 -38.80
N SER A 66 -11.52 -38.58 -39.29
CA SER A 66 -11.47 -39.91 -38.71
C SER A 66 -10.04 -40.42 -38.66
N PHE A 67 -9.80 -41.42 -37.82
CA PHE A 67 -8.51 -42.06 -37.62
C PHE A 67 -8.54 -43.45 -38.24
N ARG A 68 -7.70 -43.65 -39.25
CA ARG A 68 -7.50 -44.96 -39.88
C ARG A 68 -6.23 -45.60 -39.36
N ALA A 69 -6.32 -46.80 -38.78
CA ALA A 69 -5.14 -47.53 -38.34
C ALA A 69 -4.18 -47.79 -39.52
N ALA A 70 -2.88 -47.54 -39.32
CA ALA A 70 -1.84 -47.91 -40.28
C ALA A 70 -1.47 -49.39 -40.19
N LEU A 71 -1.75 -50.01 -39.04
CA LEU A 71 -1.61 -51.44 -38.81
C LEU A 71 -2.84 -52.21 -39.32
N PRO A 72 -2.69 -53.51 -39.65
CA PRO A 72 -3.83 -54.36 -39.97
C PRO A 72 -4.91 -54.25 -38.90
N PRO A 73 -6.21 -54.21 -39.26
CA PRO A 73 -7.27 -53.96 -38.28
C PRO A 73 -7.39 -55.05 -37.20
N THR A 74 -6.88 -56.25 -37.49
CA THR A 74 -6.82 -57.41 -36.60
C THR A 74 -5.55 -57.47 -35.74
N ALA A 75 -4.68 -56.46 -35.81
CA ALA A 75 -3.47 -56.43 -35.00
C ALA A 75 -3.84 -56.42 -33.50
N ALA A 76 -3.24 -57.34 -32.74
CA ALA A 76 -3.46 -57.47 -31.32
C ALA A 76 -2.76 -56.32 -30.56
N ILE A 77 -3.45 -55.75 -29.59
CA ILE A 77 -2.89 -54.85 -28.60
C ILE A 77 -2.43 -55.72 -27.43
N THR A 78 -1.13 -55.88 -27.29
CA THR A 78 -0.49 -56.60 -26.19
C THR A 78 0.01 -55.62 -25.13
N GLU A 79 0.39 -56.11 -23.96
CA GLU A 79 1.00 -55.29 -22.90
C GLU A 79 2.26 -54.55 -23.39
N ASP A 80 3.01 -55.16 -24.32
CA ASP A 80 4.19 -54.59 -24.96
C ASP A 80 3.90 -53.51 -26.02
N THR A 81 2.63 -53.27 -26.39
CA THR A 81 2.27 -52.32 -27.44
C THR A 81 2.34 -50.89 -26.91
N THR A 82 3.52 -50.27 -26.94
CA THR A 82 3.75 -48.91 -26.42
C THR A 82 3.26 -47.80 -27.36
N SER A 83 3.16 -48.07 -28.66
CA SER A 83 2.76 -47.11 -29.67
C SER A 83 1.79 -47.65 -30.71
N LEU A 84 0.80 -46.84 -31.10
CA LEU A 84 -0.11 -47.11 -32.22
C LEU A 84 0.01 -46.03 -33.27
N VAL A 85 -0.01 -46.41 -34.54
CA VAL A 85 0.08 -45.46 -35.67
C VAL A 85 -1.26 -45.36 -36.37
N TYR A 86 -1.81 -44.15 -36.41
CA TYR A 86 -3.06 -43.84 -37.11
C TYR A 86 -2.84 -42.74 -38.14
N LYS A 87 -3.55 -42.80 -39.26
CA LYS A 87 -3.60 -41.75 -40.27
C LYS A 87 -4.90 -40.96 -40.10
N LEU A 88 -4.81 -39.64 -40.15
CA LEU A 88 -5.99 -38.78 -40.24
C LEU A 88 -6.56 -38.83 -41.66
N VAL A 89 -7.85 -39.09 -41.76
CA VAL A 89 -8.63 -39.19 -43.00
C VAL A 89 -9.86 -38.31 -42.87
N SER A 90 -10.37 -37.79 -43.99
CA SER A 90 -11.63 -37.06 -44.05
C SER A 90 -12.40 -37.50 -45.28
N ASP A 91 -13.73 -37.52 -45.17
CA ASP A 91 -14.60 -37.89 -46.29
C ASP A 91 -14.76 -36.73 -47.28
N GLU A 92 -14.53 -35.49 -46.84
CA GLU A 92 -14.75 -34.26 -47.62
C GLU A 92 -13.48 -33.76 -48.33
N VAL A 93 -12.30 -34.15 -47.83
CA VAL A 93 -11.02 -33.54 -48.19
C VAL A 93 -9.97 -34.63 -48.40
N PRO A 94 -9.14 -34.56 -49.46
CA PRO A 94 -8.04 -35.51 -49.65
C PRO A 94 -7.15 -35.60 -48.41
N ASP A 95 -6.75 -36.81 -48.01
CA ASP A 95 -5.96 -37.10 -46.81
C ASP A 95 -4.80 -36.11 -46.56
N GLU A 96 -4.10 -35.72 -47.63
CA GLU A 96 -2.95 -34.81 -47.60
C GLU A 96 -3.29 -33.38 -47.14
N ARG A 97 -4.56 -32.97 -47.30
CA ARG A 97 -5.05 -31.61 -46.99
C ARG A 97 -5.76 -31.52 -45.64
N VAL A 98 -6.19 -32.66 -45.06
CA VAL A 98 -6.85 -32.71 -43.74
C VAL A 98 -5.95 -32.12 -42.66
N MET A 99 -4.70 -32.54 -42.63
CA MET A 99 -3.71 -32.05 -41.66
C MET A 99 -3.49 -30.54 -41.77
N LEU A 100 -3.38 -30.03 -42.99
CA LEU A 100 -3.21 -28.60 -43.25
C LEU A 100 -4.42 -27.79 -42.76
N SER A 101 -5.64 -28.33 -42.91
CA SER A 101 -6.85 -27.68 -42.39
C SER A 101 -6.82 -27.58 -40.87
N ILE A 102 -6.48 -28.66 -40.18
CA ILE A 102 -6.35 -28.69 -38.72
C ILE A 102 -5.28 -27.69 -38.24
N LEU A 103 -4.13 -27.65 -38.91
CA LEU A 103 -3.05 -26.71 -38.57
C LEU A 103 -3.45 -25.23 -38.78
N ARG A 104 -4.21 -24.92 -39.84
CA ARG A 104 -4.72 -23.56 -40.07
C ARG A 104 -5.75 -23.13 -39.04
N GLU A 105 -6.66 -24.04 -38.66
CA GLU A 105 -7.63 -23.77 -37.61
C GLU A 105 -6.94 -23.59 -36.25
N LEU A 106 -5.90 -24.39 -35.97
CA LEU A 106 -5.03 -24.23 -34.81
C LEU A 106 -4.39 -22.85 -34.77
N GLU A 107 -3.71 -22.45 -35.84
CA GLU A 107 -3.06 -21.14 -35.95
C GLU A 107 -4.05 -20.00 -35.69
N LYS A 108 -5.22 -20.04 -36.32
CA LYS A 108 -6.28 -19.04 -36.13
C LYS A 108 -6.79 -19.02 -34.68
N SER A 109 -6.96 -20.19 -34.05
CA SER A 109 -7.44 -20.27 -32.67
C SER A 109 -6.43 -19.71 -31.67
N TYR A 110 -5.15 -20.05 -31.83
CA TYR A 110 -4.07 -19.55 -30.98
C TYR A 110 -3.84 -18.06 -31.18
N GLU A 111 -3.87 -17.57 -32.42
CA GLU A 111 -3.81 -16.14 -32.70
C GLU A 111 -4.95 -15.39 -32.01
N GLY A 112 -6.17 -15.94 -32.04
CA GLY A 112 -7.32 -15.37 -31.34
C GLY A 112 -7.20 -15.38 -29.81
N ILE A 113 -6.54 -16.38 -29.23
CA ILE A 113 -6.25 -16.43 -27.78
C ILE A 113 -5.18 -15.39 -27.43
N ILE A 114 -4.08 -15.36 -28.18
CA ILE A 114 -2.97 -14.42 -27.95
C ILE A 114 -3.45 -12.98 -28.08
N ARG A 115 -4.19 -12.65 -29.14
CA ARG A 115 -4.75 -11.29 -29.34
C ARG A 115 -5.67 -10.87 -28.20
N ARG A 116 -6.51 -11.79 -27.70
CA ARG A 116 -7.37 -11.51 -26.54
C ARG A 116 -6.56 -11.26 -25.28
N ALA A 117 -5.61 -12.13 -24.97
CA ALA A 117 -4.74 -11.96 -23.81
C ALA A 117 -3.96 -10.64 -23.86
N VAL A 118 -3.38 -10.29 -25.02
CA VAL A 118 -2.66 -9.01 -25.19
C VAL A 118 -3.58 -7.81 -25.01
N ASN A 119 -4.81 -7.86 -25.56
CA ASN A 119 -5.77 -6.77 -25.40
C ASN A 119 -6.25 -6.62 -23.95
N GLU A 120 -6.46 -7.73 -23.25
CA GLU A 120 -6.86 -7.76 -21.83
C GLU A 120 -5.76 -7.17 -20.95
N THR A 121 -4.52 -7.67 -21.07
CA THR A 121 -3.38 -7.11 -20.33
C THR A 121 -3.15 -5.63 -20.64
N ARG A 122 -3.32 -5.22 -21.90
CA ARG A 122 -3.23 -3.80 -22.28
C ARG A 122 -4.33 -2.97 -21.61
N SER A 123 -5.56 -3.49 -21.56
CA SER A 123 -6.69 -2.83 -20.92
C SER A 123 -6.47 -2.69 -19.41
N GLU A 124 -6.03 -3.75 -18.75
CA GLU A 124 -5.69 -3.76 -17.32
C GLU A 124 -4.58 -2.75 -17.01
N ALA A 125 -3.49 -2.74 -17.78
CA ALA A 125 -2.39 -1.81 -17.59
C ALA A 125 -2.82 -0.34 -17.76
N LEU A 126 -3.71 -0.05 -18.71
CA LEU A 126 -4.27 1.29 -18.89
C LEU A 126 -5.18 1.68 -17.71
N GLN A 127 -6.01 0.75 -17.23
CA GLN A 127 -6.88 0.98 -16.09
C GLN A 127 -6.06 1.23 -14.81
N GLU A 128 -5.02 0.44 -14.57
CA GLU A 128 -4.09 0.63 -13.46
C GLU A 128 -3.39 1.99 -13.56
N HIS A 129 -2.90 2.36 -14.74
CA HIS A 129 -2.30 3.67 -14.97
C HIS A 129 -3.25 4.83 -14.65
N PHE A 130 -4.53 4.75 -15.06
CA PHE A 130 -5.50 5.79 -14.72
C PHE A 130 -5.76 5.90 -13.22
N MET A 131 -5.87 4.77 -12.52
CA MET A 131 -6.04 4.75 -11.07
C MET A 131 -4.81 5.34 -10.35
N GLN A 132 -3.60 4.99 -10.78
CA GLN A 132 -2.37 5.55 -10.24
C GLN A 132 -2.30 7.07 -10.48
N GLN A 133 -2.66 7.52 -11.68
CA GLN A 133 -2.69 8.95 -12.00
C GLN A 133 -3.70 9.71 -11.12
N GLU A 134 -4.89 9.16 -10.89
CA GLU A 134 -5.89 9.75 -10.00
C GLU A 134 -5.37 9.88 -8.56
N GLN A 135 -4.74 8.83 -8.02
CA GLN A 135 -4.13 8.85 -6.68
C GLN A 135 -3.01 9.90 -6.57
N VAL A 136 -2.17 10.03 -7.61
CA VAL A 136 -1.11 11.05 -7.64
C VAL A 136 -1.72 12.46 -7.67
N GLU A 137 -2.78 12.68 -8.44
CA GLU A 137 -3.48 13.97 -8.47
C GLU A 137 -4.14 14.30 -7.14
N GLU A 138 -4.78 13.33 -6.49
CA GLU A 138 -5.39 13.50 -5.17
C GLU A 138 -4.33 13.86 -4.11
N ALA A 139 -3.24 13.09 -4.04
CA ALA A 139 -2.13 13.36 -3.13
C ALA A 139 -1.53 14.76 -3.36
N ARG A 140 -1.42 15.19 -4.62
CA ARG A 140 -0.95 16.54 -4.96
C ARG A 140 -1.92 17.63 -4.48
N ARG A 141 -3.24 17.43 -4.65
CA ARG A 141 -4.26 18.38 -4.16
C ARG A 141 -4.23 18.49 -2.63
N GLU A 142 -4.10 17.37 -1.94
CA GLU A 142 -3.98 17.35 -0.48
C GLU A 142 -2.70 18.03 0.00
N GLN A 143 -1.56 17.74 -0.64
CA GLN A 143 -0.29 18.40 -0.35
C GLN A 143 -0.38 19.91 -0.54
N ASP A 144 -0.96 20.38 -1.64
CA ASP A 144 -1.15 21.81 -1.91
C ASP A 144 -2.04 22.48 -0.86
N LYS A 145 -3.09 21.79 -0.39
CA LYS A 145 -3.95 22.26 0.70
C LYS A 145 -3.17 22.38 2.00
N MET A 146 -2.45 21.33 2.40
CA MET A 146 -1.61 21.31 3.60
C MET A 146 -0.55 22.42 3.58
N VAL A 147 0.09 22.65 2.43
CA VAL A 147 1.06 23.74 2.27
C VAL A 147 0.42 25.12 2.44
N LYS A 148 -0.80 25.32 1.92
CA LYS A 148 -1.53 26.58 2.11
C LYS A 148 -1.91 26.82 3.57
N ASP A 149 -2.38 25.79 4.25
CA ASP A 149 -2.77 25.84 5.65
C ASP A 149 -1.54 26.12 6.54
N LEU A 150 -0.44 25.38 6.34
CA LEU A 150 0.82 25.64 7.03
C LEU A 150 1.34 27.08 6.80
N ARG A 151 1.26 27.59 5.57
CA ARG A 151 1.64 28.99 5.28
C ARG A 151 0.76 30.00 6.02
N LYS A 152 -0.53 29.71 6.19
CA LYS A 152 -1.45 30.56 6.95
C LYS A 152 -1.09 30.54 8.43
N ASP A 153 -0.83 29.36 8.99
CA ASP A 153 -0.46 29.20 10.40
C ASP A 153 0.88 29.86 10.71
N CYS A 154 1.89 29.69 9.84
CA CYS A 154 3.17 30.37 10.00
C CYS A 154 3.04 31.90 9.98
N ARG A 155 2.14 32.46 9.17
CA ARG A 155 1.86 33.90 9.19
C ARG A 155 1.19 34.32 10.50
N SER A 156 0.15 33.59 10.92
CA SER A 156 -0.56 33.88 12.17
C SER A 156 0.37 33.82 13.38
N LEU A 157 1.22 32.79 13.47
CA LEU A 157 2.21 32.66 14.55
C LEU A 157 3.24 33.79 14.53
N ARG A 158 3.66 34.26 13.36
CA ARG A 158 4.57 35.41 13.24
C ARG A 158 3.92 36.69 13.76
N ASP A 159 2.65 36.92 13.42
CA ASP A 159 1.90 38.09 13.89
C ASP A 159 1.69 38.05 15.41
N GLN A 160 1.36 36.86 15.94
CA GLN A 160 1.26 36.63 17.39
C GLN A 160 2.59 36.89 18.09
N LEU A 161 3.70 36.38 17.56
CA LEU A 161 5.04 36.60 18.10
C LEU A 161 5.38 38.09 18.17
N GLN A 162 5.12 38.84 17.10
CA GLN A 162 5.33 40.29 17.07
C GLN A 162 4.46 41.02 18.10
N SER A 163 3.19 40.61 18.25
CA SER A 163 2.29 41.17 19.26
C SER A 163 2.80 40.91 20.68
N VAL A 164 3.29 39.70 20.96
CA VAL A 164 3.86 39.35 22.26
C VAL A 164 5.16 40.11 22.52
N GLN A 165 6.05 40.23 21.53
CA GLN A 165 7.28 41.01 21.65
C GLN A 165 7.02 42.48 21.99
N LYS A 166 6.03 43.11 21.33
CA LYS A 166 5.63 44.49 21.64
C LYS A 166 5.08 44.62 23.07
N ARG A 167 4.25 43.67 23.50
CA ARG A 167 3.72 43.65 24.87
C ARG A 167 4.83 43.46 25.90
N LEU A 168 5.76 42.55 25.65
CA LEU A 168 6.91 42.32 26.52
C LEU A 168 7.75 43.59 26.66
N PHE A 169 8.04 44.27 25.55
CA PHE A 169 8.77 45.54 25.56
C PHE A 169 8.09 46.60 26.45
N LEU A 170 6.76 46.75 26.34
CA LEU A 170 6.01 47.71 27.16
C LEU A 170 6.06 47.34 28.65
N VAL A 171 5.93 46.05 28.98
CA VAL A 171 6.02 45.55 30.36
C VAL A 171 7.43 45.76 30.93
N GLU A 172 8.48 45.56 30.12
CA GLU A 172 9.86 45.83 30.52
C GLU A 172 10.09 47.33 30.78
N GLN A 173 9.52 48.20 29.95
CA GLN A 173 9.58 49.64 30.13
C GLN A 173 8.86 50.08 31.43
N GLU A 174 7.66 49.57 31.69
CA GLU A 174 6.90 49.85 32.92
C GLU A 174 7.65 49.37 34.16
N LYS A 175 8.24 48.16 34.11
CA LYS A 175 9.09 47.62 35.17
C LYS A 175 10.26 48.56 35.48
N ASP A 176 10.91 49.11 34.46
CA ASP A 176 12.04 50.02 34.66
C ASP A 176 11.60 51.39 35.20
N GLN A 177 10.45 51.91 34.78
CA GLN A 177 9.84 53.11 35.36
C GLN A 177 9.51 52.92 36.85
N LEU A 178 8.81 51.83 37.20
CA LEU A 178 8.46 51.50 38.58
C LEU A 178 9.70 51.34 39.48
N ARG A 179 10.80 50.81 38.93
CA ARG A 179 12.08 50.73 39.65
C ARG A 179 12.66 52.11 39.94
N GLN A 180 12.61 53.04 38.99
CA GLN A 180 13.06 54.42 39.18
C GLN A 180 12.20 55.15 40.22
N GLU A 181 10.88 55.04 40.11
CA GLU A 181 9.93 55.63 41.07
C GLU A 181 10.12 55.06 42.49
N GLN A 182 10.34 53.75 42.60
CA GLN A 182 10.62 53.11 43.88
C GLN A 182 11.91 53.66 44.51
N ASN A 183 12.98 53.80 43.72
CA ASN A 183 14.25 54.34 44.20
C ASN A 183 14.09 55.80 44.65
N HIS A 184 13.41 56.64 43.86
CA HIS A 184 13.13 58.02 44.23
C HIS A 184 12.30 58.12 45.53
N THR A 185 11.30 57.23 45.68
CA THR A 185 10.50 57.17 46.90
C THR A 185 11.34 56.77 48.11
N LYS A 186 12.22 55.77 47.97
CA LYS A 186 13.16 55.34 49.03
C LYS A 186 14.09 56.49 49.45
N GLU A 187 14.64 57.24 48.50
CA GLU A 187 15.48 58.41 48.77
C GLU A 187 14.71 59.51 49.52
N ARG A 188 13.48 59.79 49.09
CA ARG A 188 12.60 60.77 49.77
C ARG A 188 12.27 60.35 51.19
N ILE A 189 11.93 59.08 51.42
CA ILE A 189 11.68 58.53 52.76
C ILE A 189 12.94 58.70 53.63
N ALA A 190 14.10 58.25 53.14
CA ALA A 190 15.35 58.38 53.87
C ALA A 190 15.70 59.85 54.22
N ARG A 191 15.36 60.81 53.34
CA ARG A 191 15.52 62.24 53.62
C ARG A 191 14.59 62.71 54.73
N LEU A 192 13.30 62.39 54.64
CA LEU A 192 12.30 62.76 55.65
C LEU A 192 12.61 62.14 57.02
N GLU A 193 13.13 60.91 57.05
CA GLU A 193 13.58 60.26 58.28
C GLU A 193 14.77 61.01 58.92
N ARG A 194 15.74 61.47 58.12
CA ARG A 194 16.86 62.30 58.60
C ARG A 194 16.38 63.65 59.13
N GLU A 195 15.57 64.37 58.36
CA GLU A 195 15.01 65.67 58.76
C GLU A 195 14.13 65.53 60.02
N GLY A 196 13.37 64.45 60.14
CA GLY A 196 12.57 64.15 61.32
C GLY A 196 13.43 63.83 62.55
N ALA A 197 14.52 63.09 62.37
CA ALA A 197 15.46 62.80 63.45
C ALA A 197 16.20 64.07 63.92
N GLU A 198 16.60 64.94 63.00
CA GLU A 198 17.23 66.23 63.28
C GLU A 198 16.28 67.16 64.06
N LYS A 199 15.05 67.37 63.56
CA LYS A 199 14.03 68.14 64.28
C LYS A 199 13.70 67.57 65.65
N SER A 200 13.68 66.24 65.79
CA SER A 200 13.45 65.60 67.08
C SER A 200 14.60 65.86 68.06
N ARG A 201 15.84 65.90 67.56
CA ARG A 201 17.03 66.24 68.35
C ARG A 201 17.01 67.71 68.76
N GLU A 202 16.78 68.63 67.83
CA GLU A 202 16.65 70.07 68.11
C GLU A 202 15.58 70.33 69.18
N ALA A 203 14.40 69.73 69.03
CA ALA A 203 13.32 69.88 70.01
C ALA A 203 13.67 69.28 71.40
N ARG A 204 14.53 68.25 71.47
CA ARG A 204 15.02 67.72 72.74
C ARG A 204 16.02 68.67 73.39
N ASP A 205 16.94 69.20 72.59
CA ASP A 205 17.98 70.13 73.05
C ASP A 205 17.33 71.45 73.54
N GLU A 206 16.36 71.99 72.82
CA GLU A 206 15.56 73.16 73.24
C GLU A 206 14.78 72.89 74.53
N ARG A 207 14.10 71.74 74.63
CA ARG A 207 13.37 71.36 75.86
C ARG A 207 14.31 71.23 77.05
N GLN A 208 15.52 70.73 76.83
CA GLN A 208 16.54 70.64 77.88
C GLN A 208 17.03 72.03 78.30
N ALA A 209 17.36 72.90 77.35
CA ALA A 209 17.78 74.28 77.62
C ALA A 209 16.70 75.06 78.41
N ILE A 210 15.43 74.93 78.03
CA ILE A 210 14.31 75.56 78.76
C ILE A 210 14.21 75.02 80.19
N ARG A 211 14.38 73.70 80.40
CA ARG A 211 14.39 73.11 81.75
C ARG A 211 15.53 73.64 82.59
N GLU A 212 16.72 73.79 82.01
CA GLU A 212 17.90 74.35 82.69
C GLU A 212 17.68 75.81 83.07
N GLN A 213 17.09 76.63 82.18
CA GLN A 213 16.72 78.02 82.47
C GLN A 213 15.68 78.13 83.59
N LEU A 214 14.63 77.30 83.56
CA LEU A 214 13.62 77.25 84.62
C LEU A 214 14.23 76.86 85.97
N ALA A 215 15.12 75.86 85.99
CA ALA A 215 15.82 75.46 87.21
C ALA A 215 16.72 76.58 87.76
N ALA A 216 17.42 77.32 86.89
CA ALA A 216 18.23 78.47 87.28
C ALA A 216 17.37 79.62 87.83
N MET A 217 16.23 79.93 87.21
CA MET A 217 15.28 80.93 87.70
C MET A 217 14.68 80.55 89.05
N GLN A 218 14.30 79.27 89.24
CA GLN A 218 13.79 78.77 90.52
C GLN A 218 14.84 78.95 91.64
N LYS A 219 16.09 78.60 91.39
CA LYS A 219 17.19 78.82 92.34
C LYS A 219 17.39 80.28 92.70
N LEU A 220 17.24 81.21 91.74
CA LEU A 220 17.33 82.65 92.00
C LEU A 220 16.16 83.16 92.86
N LEU A 221 14.95 82.66 92.62
CA LEU A 221 13.77 83.00 93.42
C LEU A 221 13.83 82.42 94.84
N GLU A 222 14.44 81.25 95.02
CA GLU A 222 14.66 80.65 96.35
C GLU A 222 15.79 81.33 97.14
N ALA A 223 16.68 82.07 96.47
CA ALA A 223 17.82 82.77 97.08
C ALA A 223 17.56 84.26 97.38
N ALA A 224 16.41 84.80 96.98
CA ALA A 224 15.97 86.18 97.21
C ALA A 224 14.95 86.25 98.37
#